data_AF-N6X7H0-F1
#
_entry.id   AF-N6X7H0-F1
#
_cell.length_a   1.000
_cell.length_b   1.000
_cell.length_c   1.000
_cell.angle_alpha   90.00
_cell.angle_beta   90.00
_cell.angle_gamma   90.00
#
_symmetry.space_group_name_H-M   'P 1'
#
loop_
_entity.id
_entity.type
_entity.pdbx_description
1 polymer ?
#
loop_
_entity_poly.entity_id
_entity_poly.type
_entity_poly.pdbx_seq_one_letter_code
_entity_poly.pdbx_strand_id
1 'polypeptide(L)' 'MKTSEFWDAVDSVFGPTLGRSYAADLYLPAISGTCLEALEAGLAPQRVWEALVDETGVGESCKWFHRLDAKAKRSLR' A
#
# COMPACT_ATOMS: atom_id res chain seq x y z
N MET A 1 -6.15 1.91 8.56
CA MET A 1 -4.76 1.53 8.88
C MET A 1 -3.96 2.76 9.32
N LYS A 2 -2.94 2.57 10.16
CA LYS A 2 -1.92 3.56 10.53
C LYS A 2 -0.83 3.63 9.44
N THR A 3 -0.01 4.68 9.45
CA THR A 3 1.12 4.83 8.50
C THR A 3 2.14 3.70 8.61
N SER A 4 2.40 3.19 9.83
CA SER A 4 3.27 2.01 10.01
C SER A 4 2.68 0.75 9.35
N GLU A 5 1.37 0.54 9.49
CA GLU A 5 0.67 -0.61 8.90
C GLU A 5 0.61 -0.52 7.37
N PHE A 6 0.56 0.70 6.82
CA PHE A 6 0.71 0.93 5.38
C PHE A 6 2.07 0.43 4.89
N TRP A 7 3.16 0.82 5.57
CA TRP A 7 4.51 0.38 5.19
C TRP A 7 4.70 -1.13 5.35
N ASP A 8 4.14 -1.72 6.41
CA ASP A 8 4.15 -3.18 6.58
C ASP A 8 3.43 -3.88 5.43
N ALA A 9 2.31 -3.34 4.95
CA ALA A 9 1.57 -3.88 3.82
C ALA A 9 2.35 -3.77 2.50
N VAL A 10 2.93 -2.59 2.24
CA VAL A 10 3.78 -2.34 1.06
C VAL A 10 4.97 -3.32 1.03
N ASP A 11 5.71 -3.40 2.13
CA ASP A 11 6.90 -4.26 2.21
C ASP A 11 6.52 -5.75 2.13
N SER A 12 5.31 -6.13 2.58
CA SER A 12 4.85 -7.52 2.51
C SER A 12 4.35 -7.92 1.13
N VAL A 13 3.70 -7.03 0.38
CA VAL A 13 3.09 -7.34 -0.92
C VAL A 13 4.07 -7.17 -2.07
N PHE A 14 4.94 -6.16 -2.00
CA PHE A 14 5.86 -5.81 -3.08
C PHE A 14 7.33 -6.07 -2.73
N GLY A 15 7.61 -6.40 -1.47
CA GLY A 15 8.97 -6.45 -0.94
C GLY A 15 9.53 -5.07 -0.58
N PRO A 16 10.56 -5.03 0.29
CA PRO A 16 11.05 -3.79 0.89
C PRO A 16 11.80 -2.86 -0.08
N THR A 17 12.19 -3.33 -1.26
CA THR A 17 12.87 -2.51 -2.27
C THR A 17 11.86 -1.95 -3.26
N LEU A 18 11.17 -2.81 -4.01
CA LEU A 18 10.20 -2.38 -5.02
C LEU A 18 9.03 -1.62 -4.40
N GLY A 19 8.56 -2.03 -3.22
CA GLY A 19 7.49 -1.31 -2.51
C GLY A 19 7.84 0.14 -2.19
N ARG A 20 9.12 0.43 -1.90
CA ARG A 20 9.59 1.80 -1.64
C ARG A 20 9.68 2.62 -2.92
N SER A 21 10.15 2.02 -4.01
CA SER A 21 10.11 2.66 -5.33
C SER A 21 8.68 2.97 -5.77
N TYR A 22 7.73 2.05 -5.60
CA TYR A 22 6.32 2.35 -5.90
C TYR A 22 5.77 3.48 -5.03
N ALA A 23 6.07 3.49 -3.73
CA ALA A 23 5.56 4.54 -2.87
C ALA A 23 6.08 5.94 -3.25
N ALA A 24 7.32 6.02 -3.74
CA ALA A 24 7.98 7.28 -4.10
C ALA A 24 7.74 7.72 -5.55
N ASP A 25 7.68 6.78 -6.50
CA ASP A 25 7.80 7.08 -7.93
C ASP A 25 6.52 6.81 -8.73
N LEU A 26 5.63 5.93 -8.22
CA LEU A 26 4.40 5.60 -8.94
C LEU A 26 3.34 6.68 -8.71
N TYR A 27 2.99 7.37 -9.80
CA TYR A 27 1.86 8.29 -9.79
C TYR A 27 0.54 7.51 -9.76
N LEU A 28 -0.33 7.85 -8.80
CA LEU A 28 -1.63 7.22 -8.61
C LEU A 28 -2.74 8.19 -9.02
N PRO A 29 -3.40 7.99 -10.18
CA PRO A 29 -4.43 8.91 -10.67
C PRO A 29 -5.59 9.14 -9.70
N ALA A 30 -5.96 8.13 -8.90
CA ALA A 30 -7.07 8.20 -7.95
C ALA A 30 -6.84 9.19 -6.80
N ILE A 31 -5.59 9.52 -6.49
CA ILE A 31 -5.20 10.47 -5.44
C ILE A 31 -4.38 11.65 -6.00
N SER A 32 -4.24 11.72 -7.32
CA SER A 32 -3.53 12.77 -8.06
C SER A 32 -2.08 13.00 -7.60
N GLY A 33 -1.37 11.96 -7.20
CA GLY A 33 0.01 12.05 -6.68
C GLY A 33 0.61 10.69 -6.35
N THR A 34 1.80 10.69 -5.78
CA THR A 34 2.46 9.47 -5.28
C THR A 34 1.96 9.08 -3.89
N CYS A 35 2.31 7.89 -3.41
CA CYS A 35 1.95 7.50 -2.04
C CYS A 35 2.59 8.43 -1.02
N LEU A 36 3.87 8.79 -1.21
CA LEU A 36 4.59 9.68 -0.30
C LEU A 36 3.95 11.06 -0.24
N GLU A 37 3.70 11.68 -1.40
CA GLU A 37 3.06 13.01 -1.49
C GLU A 37 1.69 13.00 -0.80
N ALA A 38 0.89 11.97 -1.03
CA ALA A 38 -0.43 11.84 -0.43
C ALA A 38 -0.38 11.68 1.09
N LEU A 39 0.56 10.87 1.61
CA LEU A 39 0.75 10.69 3.05
C LEU A 39 1.25 11.98 3.72
N GLU A 40 2.17 12.70 3.09
CA GLU A 40 2.67 14.00 3.56
C GLU A 40 1.58 15.07 3.55
N ALA A 41 0.69 15.05 2.56
CA ALA A 41 -0.50 15.89 2.50
C ALA A 41 -1.59 15.50 3.53
N GLY A 42 -1.36 14.47 4.35
CA GLY A 42 -2.27 14.03 5.40
C GLY A 42 -3.43 13.17 4.91
N LEU A 43 -3.36 12.65 3.68
CA LEU A 43 -4.37 11.71 3.17
C LEU A 43 -4.35 10.43 4.02
N ALA A 44 -5.53 9.88 4.29
CA ALA A 44 -5.65 8.67 5.10
C ALA A 44 -4.85 7.51 4.47
N PRO A 45 -3.96 6.82 5.21
CA PRO A 45 -3.12 5.76 4.64
C PRO A 45 -3.91 4.60 4.02
N GLN A 46 -5.12 4.35 4.51
CA GLN A 46 -6.04 3.36 3.92
C GLN A 46 -6.42 3.72 2.47
N ARG A 47 -6.68 5.00 2.19
CA ARG A 47 -7.04 5.47 0.84
C ARG A 47 -5.86 5.40 -0.11
N VAL A 48 -4.65 5.72 0.39
CA VAL A 48 -3.40 5.57 -0.36
C VAL A 48 -3.14 4.10 -0.70
N TRP A 49 -3.34 3.19 0.25
CA TRP A 49 -3.20 1.75 0.02
C TRP A 49 -4.18 1.21 -1.01
N GLU A 50 -5.46 1.60 -0.93
CA GLU A 50 -6.48 1.21 -1.90
C GLU A 50 -6.10 1.64 -3.32
N ALA A 51 -5.68 2.89 -3.49
CA ALA A 51 -5.22 3.41 -4.78
C ALA A 51 -4.00 2.65 -5.33
N LEU A 52 -3.03 2.32 -4.46
CA LEU A 52 -1.85 1.55 -4.87
C LEU A 52 -2.22 0.12 -5.28
N VAL A 53 -3.11 -0.55 -4.54
CA VAL A 53 -3.58 -1.90 -4.87
C VAL A 53 -4.36 -1.92 -6.18
N ASP A 54 -5.20 -0.91 -6.41
CA ASP A 54 -5.96 -0.78 -7.65
C ASP A 54 -5.05 -0.54 -8.86
N GLU A 55 -4.05 0.36 -8.73
CA GLU A 55 -3.12 0.68 -9.82
C GLU A 55 -2.19 -0.50 -10.17
N THR A 56 -1.68 -1.21 -9.16
CA THR A 56 -0.73 -2.32 -9.37
C THR A 56 -1.42 -3.65 -9.69
N GLY A 57 -2.73 -3.75 -9.51
CA GLY A 57 -3.50 -4.95 -9.85
C GLY A 57 -3.20 -6.19 -9.00
N VAL A 58 -2.57 -6.04 -7.83
CA VAL A 58 -2.15 -7.14 -6.92
C VAL A 58 -3.30 -7.89 -6.22
N GLY A 59 -4.52 -7.74 -6.73
CA GLY A 59 -5.72 -8.44 -6.27
C GLY A 59 -6.47 -7.71 -5.16
N GLU A 60 -7.81 -7.68 -5.25
CA GLU A 60 -8.66 -6.94 -4.33
C GLU A 60 -8.61 -7.44 -2.88
N SER A 61 -8.22 -8.70 -2.67
CA SER A 61 -8.01 -9.29 -1.34
C SER A 61 -6.94 -8.54 -0.53
N CYS A 62 -5.98 -7.89 -1.20
CA CYS A 62 -4.93 -7.09 -0.56
C CYS A 62 -5.46 -5.77 0.03
N LYS A 63 -6.62 -5.24 -0.41
CA LYS A 63 -7.22 -4.01 0.15
C LYS A 63 -7.47 -4.11 1.66
N TRP A 64 -7.68 -5.34 2.14
CA TRP A 64 -7.97 -5.65 3.54
C TRP A 64 -6.77 -6.21 4.30
N PHE A 65 -5.53 -5.97 3.83
CA PHE A 65 -4.30 -6.53 4.41
C PHE A 65 -4.19 -6.39 5.94
N HIS A 66 -4.61 -5.24 6.49
CA HIS A 66 -4.56 -4.99 7.93
C HIS A 66 -5.52 -5.89 8.74
N ARG A 67 -6.61 -6.38 8.13
CA ARG A 67 -7.56 -7.33 8.72
C ARG A 67 -7.20 -8.79 8.50
N LEU A 68 -6.18 -9.09 7.68
CA LEU A 68 -5.72 -10.45 7.49
C LEU A 68 -5.05 -10.98 8.76
N ASP A 69 -5.41 -12.19 9.17
CA ASP A 69 -4.73 -12.90 10.24
C ASP A 69 -3.24 -13.14 9.90
N ALA A 70 -2.41 -13.32 10.93
CA ALA A 70 -0.97 -13.52 10.77
C ALA A 70 -0.61 -14.67 9.81
N LYS A 71 -1.44 -15.71 9.74
CA LYS A 71 -1.28 -16.84 8.80
C LYS A 71 -1.46 -16.41 7.34
N ALA A 72 -2.46 -15.57 7.05
CA ALA A 72 -2.73 -15.04 5.71
C ALA A 72 -1.68 -13.99 5.28
N LYS A 73 -1.13 -13.23 6.23
CA LYS A 73 0.02 -12.34 5.96
C LYS A 73 1.26 -13.11 5.54
N ARG A 74 1.50 -14.30 6.12
CA ARG A 74 2.67 -15.13 5.80
C ARG A 74 2.60 -15.77 4.41
N SER A 75 1.41 -16.01 3.86
CA SER A 75 1.26 -16.54 2.49
C SER A 75 1.46 -15.50 1.39
N LEU A 76 1.56 -14.22 1.73
CA LEU A 76 1.80 -13.11 0.80
C LEU A 76 3.29 -12.73 0.69
N ARG A 77 4.14 -13.29 1.55
CA ARG A 77 5.59 -13.06 1.59
C ARG A 77 6.37 -14.01 0.69
#